data_AF-A0AAW2LJ83-F1
#
_entry.id   AF-A0AAW2LJ83-F1
#
_cell.length_a   1.000
_cell.length_b   1.000
_cell.length_c   1.000
_cell.angle_alpha   90.00
_cell.angle_beta   90.00
_cell.angle_gamma   90.00
#
_symmetry.space_group_name_H-M   'P 1'
#
loop_
_entity.id
_entity.type
_entity.pdbx_description
1 polymer ?
#
loop_
_entity_poly.entity_id
_entity_poly.type
_entity_poly.pdbx_seq_one_letter_code
_entity_poly.pdbx_strand_id
1 'polypeptide(L)'
;MKILRLKRFNERPEEDQIIAAFRDLPFYDHDSDEQEISLLQDPINWPRTLSSPHAAALHAVNLVWFATYGPNMNYKAFLCYMEGEEYMKQAVEGCRDKAPPLANKWKMVPHHRLFFGFNDNTRDKGGLAFLDFVNNKSKRAYVRMYLIIFDQFNDILLQLNNRILFNLTDIVSVKEQNHLTVGPLTGAYNNVMYLGTERDIPILTLTCSPSARKKMKSKWVYPLNKPSKAYKEIMVKALVEGKQMSEKGAKEYVNKAYKEPL
;
A
#
# COMPACT_ATOMS: atom_id res chain seq x y z
N MET A 1 -38.51 31.87 -17.34
CA MET A 1 -37.16 31.29 -17.50
C MET A 1 -36.11 32.39 -17.30
N LYS A 2 -35.53 32.51 -16.11
CA LYS A 2 -34.41 33.44 -15.83
C LYS A 2 -33.22 32.62 -15.36
N ILE A 3 -32.14 32.68 -16.14
CA ILE A 3 -30.84 32.08 -15.82
C ILE A 3 -30.19 32.94 -14.73
N LEU A 4 -30.02 32.39 -13.53
CA LEU A 4 -29.22 33.00 -12.45
C LEU A 4 -27.75 32.63 -12.65
N ARG A 5 -26.93 33.62 -13.02
CA ARG A 5 -25.47 33.52 -13.03
C ARG A 5 -24.97 33.40 -11.58
N LEU A 6 -24.33 32.27 -11.25
CA LEU A 6 -23.55 32.09 -10.02
C LEU A 6 -22.36 33.06 -10.01
N LYS A 7 -22.28 33.89 -8.98
CA LYS A 7 -21.10 34.71 -8.66
C LYS A 7 -19.94 33.78 -8.28
N ARG A 8 -18.76 34.03 -8.85
CA ARG A 8 -17.51 33.35 -8.52
C ARG A 8 -17.10 33.72 -7.08
N PHE A 9 -17.03 32.74 -6.18
CA PHE A 9 -16.27 32.86 -4.93
C PHE A 9 -14.82 32.53 -5.24
N ASN A 10 -13.94 33.52 -5.11
CA ASN A 10 -12.56 33.49 -5.60
C ASN A 10 -11.60 33.95 -4.50
N GLU A 11 -11.83 33.49 -3.26
CA GLU A 11 -11.00 33.85 -2.11
C GLU A 11 -10.53 32.58 -1.38
N ARG A 12 -9.26 32.63 -0.96
CA ARG A 12 -8.54 31.59 -0.20
C ARG A 12 -9.29 31.35 1.13
N PRO A 13 -9.45 30.10 1.61
CA PRO A 13 -9.89 29.88 2.98
C PRO A 13 -8.93 30.60 3.92
N GLU A 14 -9.46 31.38 4.85
CA GLU A 14 -8.65 32.03 5.88
C GLU A 14 -7.96 30.96 6.75
N GLU A 15 -6.80 31.30 7.29
CA GLU A 15 -5.90 30.44 8.08
C GLU A 15 -6.65 29.65 9.16
N ASP A 16 -7.63 30.28 9.79
CA ASP A 16 -8.49 29.71 10.84
C ASP A 16 -9.34 28.52 10.36
N GLN A 17 -9.72 28.47 9.07
CA GLN A 17 -10.51 27.38 8.50
C GLN A 17 -9.67 26.13 8.21
N ILE A 18 -8.38 26.31 7.91
CA ILE A 18 -7.43 25.21 7.70
C ILE A 18 -7.08 24.59 9.06
N ILE A 19 -6.80 25.43 10.06
CA ILE A 19 -6.52 25.00 11.44
C ILE A 19 -7.71 24.21 12.02
N ALA A 20 -8.95 24.64 11.77
CA ALA A 20 -10.15 23.92 12.21
C ALA A 20 -10.26 22.49 11.61
N ALA A 21 -9.88 22.31 10.34
CA ALA A 21 -9.93 21.00 9.69
C ALA A 21 -8.89 20.00 10.25
N PHE A 22 -7.77 20.49 10.77
CA PHE A 22 -6.75 19.65 11.43
C PHE A 22 -7.12 19.29 12.88
N ARG A 23 -7.80 20.18 13.61
CA ARG A 23 -8.26 19.94 14.99
C ARG A 23 -9.28 18.81 15.11
N ASP A 24 -10.03 18.53 14.05
CA ASP A 24 -11.04 17.47 14.02
C ASP A 24 -10.47 16.09 13.63
N LEU A 25 -9.16 15.98 13.32
CA LEU A 25 -8.51 14.71 13.07
C LEU A 25 -8.13 14.03 14.40
N PRO A 26 -8.41 12.72 14.57
CA PRO A 26 -8.29 12.02 15.86
C PRO A 26 -6.84 11.74 16.32
N PHE A 27 -5.86 12.48 15.82
CA PHE A 27 -4.43 12.40 16.17
C PHE A 27 -3.81 13.78 16.50
N TYR A 28 -4.63 14.84 16.62
CA TYR A 28 -4.15 16.18 16.99
C TYR A 28 -3.78 16.21 18.48
N ASP A 29 -2.47 16.28 18.76
CA ASP A 29 -1.92 16.57 20.09
C ASP A 29 -1.62 18.07 20.16
N HIS A 30 -2.09 18.75 21.21
CA HIS A 30 -2.07 20.21 21.28
C HIS A 30 -0.70 20.80 21.65
N ASP A 31 0.25 19.95 22.10
CA ASP A 31 1.47 20.41 22.77
C ASP A 31 2.76 20.36 21.91
N SER A 32 2.72 19.85 20.68
CA SER A 32 3.84 19.94 19.73
C SER A 32 3.41 20.68 18.46
N ASP A 33 4.30 21.52 17.94
CA ASP A 33 4.27 21.96 16.53
C ASP A 33 3.54 23.26 16.17
N GLU A 34 3.65 24.30 17.01
CA GLU A 34 3.56 25.70 16.52
C GLU A 34 4.67 26.04 15.49
N GLN A 35 5.70 25.19 15.33
CA GLN A 35 6.81 25.41 14.39
C GLN A 35 6.59 24.80 12.98
N GLU A 36 5.75 23.78 12.79
CA GLU A 36 5.59 23.13 11.47
C GLU A 36 4.64 23.90 10.52
N ILE A 37 3.73 24.72 11.06
CA ILE A 37 2.74 25.49 10.28
C ILE A 37 3.41 26.54 9.36
N SER A 38 4.62 27.01 9.70
CA SER A 38 5.37 27.98 8.91
C SER A 38 5.82 27.47 7.53
N LEU A 39 5.92 26.15 7.32
CA LEU A 39 6.51 25.57 6.10
C LEU A 39 5.50 25.37 4.96
N LEU A 40 4.20 25.53 5.20
CA LEU A 40 3.13 25.31 4.21
C LEU A 40 2.80 26.57 3.38
N GLN A 41 3.57 27.66 3.50
CA GLN A 41 3.25 28.95 2.89
C GLN A 41 3.72 29.12 1.42
N ASP A 42 4.37 28.13 0.80
CA ASP A 42 5.00 28.33 -0.52
C ASP A 42 4.01 28.20 -1.71
N PRO A 43 3.81 29.23 -2.57
CA PRO A 43 2.54 29.41 -3.29
C PRO A 43 2.46 28.84 -4.72
N ILE A 44 3.47 28.13 -5.22
CA ILE A 44 3.72 28.17 -6.68
C ILE A 44 3.02 27.11 -7.56
N ASN A 45 2.39 26.04 -7.05
CA ASN A 45 1.77 25.05 -7.96
C ASN A 45 0.49 24.35 -7.46
N TRP A 46 -0.63 25.07 -7.38
CA TRP A 46 -1.95 24.46 -7.17
C TRP A 46 -2.92 24.68 -8.35
N PRO A 47 -3.51 23.62 -8.95
CA PRO A 47 -4.46 23.79 -10.04
C PRO A 47 -5.83 24.25 -9.53
N ARG A 48 -6.29 25.36 -10.14
CA ARG A 48 -7.63 25.92 -9.97
C ARG A 48 -8.66 24.97 -10.57
N THR A 49 -9.32 24.18 -9.72
CA THR A 49 -10.78 23.97 -9.68
C THR A 49 -11.10 22.75 -8.82
N LEU A 50 -11.41 22.97 -7.53
CA LEU A 50 -12.11 21.97 -6.70
C LEU A 50 -13.14 22.74 -5.87
N SER A 51 -14.41 22.50 -6.14
CA SER A 51 -15.56 23.30 -5.68
C SER A 51 -16.09 22.90 -4.29
N SER A 52 -15.22 22.40 -3.40
CA SER A 52 -15.55 22.19 -1.99
C SER A 52 -14.29 22.16 -1.11
N PRO A 53 -14.29 22.81 0.08
CA PRO A 53 -13.23 22.70 1.07
C PRO A 53 -12.91 21.25 1.47
N HIS A 54 -13.91 20.35 1.44
CA HIS A 54 -13.74 18.93 1.72
C HIS A 54 -12.94 18.20 0.62
N ALA A 55 -13.18 18.56 -0.64
CA ALA A 55 -12.44 18.00 -1.78
C ALA A 55 -11.00 18.53 -1.85
N ALA A 56 -10.76 19.77 -1.41
CA ALA A 56 -9.43 20.36 -1.29
C ALA A 56 -8.62 19.79 -0.11
N ALA A 57 -9.26 19.52 1.03
CA ALA A 57 -8.63 18.86 2.18
C ALA A 57 -8.29 17.38 1.91
N LEU A 58 -9.17 16.65 1.20
CA LEU A 58 -8.83 15.30 0.70
C LEU A 58 -7.65 15.31 -0.29
N HIS A 59 -7.49 16.40 -1.04
CA HIS A 59 -6.40 16.59 -1.99
C HIS A 59 -5.08 17.03 -1.33
N ALA A 60 -5.14 17.64 -0.13
CA ALA A 60 -3.98 18.05 0.65
C ALA A 60 -3.36 16.89 1.46
N VAL A 61 -4.11 15.80 1.67
CA VAL A 61 -3.57 14.53 2.24
C VAL A 61 -4.13 13.36 1.44
N ASN A 62 -3.53 13.11 0.27
CA ASN A 62 -3.75 11.90 -0.52
C ASN A 62 -3.22 10.68 0.25
N LEU A 63 -3.92 10.22 1.28
CA LEU A 63 -3.49 9.10 2.10
C LEU A 63 -3.98 7.77 1.54
N VAL A 64 -3.17 6.74 1.72
CA VAL A 64 -3.54 5.36 1.45
C VAL A 64 -3.07 4.47 2.58
N TRP A 65 -3.85 3.43 2.88
CA TRP A 65 -3.39 2.31 3.68
C TRP A 65 -2.70 1.31 2.75
N PHE A 66 -1.37 1.26 2.76
CA PHE A 66 -0.64 0.23 2.06
C PHE A 66 -0.59 -1.06 2.90
N ALA A 67 -1.36 -2.07 2.49
CA ALA A 67 -1.41 -3.38 3.12
C ALA A 67 -0.28 -4.27 2.62
N THR A 68 0.54 -4.78 3.54
CA THR A 68 1.64 -5.70 3.25
C THR A 68 1.37 -7.08 3.85
N TYR A 69 1.70 -8.14 3.12
CA TYR A 69 1.45 -9.54 3.52
C TYR A 69 2.71 -10.41 3.44
N GLY A 70 3.84 -9.81 3.05
CA GLY A 70 5.15 -10.44 2.89
C GLY A 70 6.13 -10.00 3.98
N PRO A 71 7.45 -9.99 3.71
CA PRO A 71 8.47 -9.55 4.63
C PRO A 71 8.28 -8.11 5.13
N ASN A 72 7.67 -7.24 4.32
CA ASN A 72 7.35 -5.86 4.70
C ASN A 72 6.31 -5.75 5.82
N MET A 73 5.71 -6.86 6.28
CA MET A 73 5.00 -6.88 7.56
C MET A 73 5.93 -6.60 8.76
N ASN A 74 7.23 -6.87 8.61
CA ASN A 74 8.23 -6.41 9.56
C ASN A 74 8.45 -4.89 9.36
N TYR A 75 8.33 -4.13 10.46
CA TYR A 75 8.38 -2.67 10.38
C TYR A 75 9.72 -2.16 9.87
N LYS A 76 10.83 -2.72 10.36
CA LYS A 76 12.17 -2.31 9.95
C LYS A 76 12.41 -2.61 8.47
N ALA A 77 11.97 -3.79 8.02
CA ALA A 77 12.01 -4.15 6.59
C ALA A 77 11.23 -3.15 5.73
N PHE A 78 10.05 -2.69 6.20
CA PHE A 78 9.26 -1.69 5.50
C PHE A 78 9.96 -0.32 5.47
N LEU A 79 10.54 0.14 6.58
CA LEU A 79 11.25 1.42 6.65
C LEU A 79 12.41 1.51 5.66
N CYS A 80 13.11 0.41 5.35
CA CYS A 80 14.15 0.43 4.32
C CYS A 80 13.61 0.96 2.97
N TYR A 81 12.38 0.60 2.58
CA TYR A 81 11.74 1.10 1.34
C TYR A 81 11.29 2.57 1.43
N MET A 82 11.14 3.10 2.64
CA MET A 82 10.85 4.52 2.88
C MET A 82 12.13 5.34 2.83
N GLU A 83 13.17 4.91 3.54
CA GLU A 83 14.39 5.68 3.79
C GLU A 83 15.45 5.52 2.70
N GLY A 84 15.47 4.37 2.01
CA GLY A 84 16.49 4.05 1.01
C GLY A 84 17.76 3.46 1.64
N GLU A 85 17.62 2.31 2.30
CA GLU A 85 18.72 1.59 2.94
C GLU A 85 19.07 0.27 2.22
N GLU A 86 20.02 -0.50 2.75
CA GLU A 86 20.23 -1.87 2.32
C GLU A 86 19.16 -2.80 2.94
N TYR A 87 18.29 -3.36 2.10
CA TYR A 87 17.31 -4.37 2.48
C TYR A 87 17.67 -5.73 1.87
N MET A 88 17.86 -6.76 2.70
CA MET A 88 18.13 -8.13 2.24
C MET A 88 19.28 -8.20 1.21
N LYS A 89 20.37 -7.46 1.47
CA LYS A 89 21.55 -7.34 0.58
C LYS A 89 21.32 -6.61 -0.73
N GLN A 90 20.33 -5.73 -0.78
CA GLN A 90 20.03 -4.90 -1.94
C GLN A 90 19.84 -3.46 -1.49
N ALA A 91 20.51 -2.54 -2.17
CA ALA A 91 20.17 -1.14 -2.07
C ALA A 91 18.73 -0.95 -2.58
N VAL A 92 17.88 -0.37 -1.76
CA VAL A 92 16.60 0.20 -2.20
C VAL A 92 16.75 1.72 -2.28
N GLU A 93 16.10 2.34 -3.25
CA GLU A 93 16.26 3.79 -3.52
C GLU A 93 15.61 4.63 -2.41
N GLY A 94 14.56 4.10 -1.78
CA GLY A 94 13.75 4.84 -0.83
C GLY A 94 12.66 5.66 -1.54
N CYS A 95 11.81 6.27 -0.73
CA CYS A 95 10.82 7.23 -1.21
C CYS A 95 11.44 8.62 -1.34
N ARG A 96 10.84 9.47 -2.18
CA ARG A 96 11.20 10.89 -2.29
C ARG A 96 10.90 11.61 -0.97
N ASP A 97 9.73 11.32 -0.41
CA ASP A 97 9.40 11.63 0.98
C ASP A 97 9.76 10.44 1.87
N LYS A 98 10.79 10.61 2.70
CA LYS A 98 11.33 9.56 3.58
C LYS A 98 10.66 9.50 4.95
N ALA A 99 9.63 10.31 5.20
CA ALA A 99 8.92 10.29 6.48
C ALA A 99 8.39 8.87 6.78
N PRO A 100 8.45 8.43 8.05
CA PRO A 100 7.88 7.14 8.43
C PRO A 100 6.35 7.14 8.24
N PRO A 101 5.70 5.96 8.21
CA PRO A 101 4.25 5.88 8.18
C PRO A 101 3.60 6.65 9.32
N LEU A 102 2.57 7.42 9.00
CA LEU A 102 1.77 8.19 9.98
C LEU A 102 1.10 7.27 11.01
N ALA A 103 0.78 6.04 10.60
CA ALA A 103 0.25 5.00 11.46
C ALA A 103 0.54 3.61 10.88
N ASN A 104 0.46 2.58 11.72
CA ASN A 104 0.45 1.20 11.25
C ASN A 104 -0.46 0.32 12.11
N LYS A 105 -1.11 -0.67 11.51
CA LYS A 105 -1.98 -1.61 12.21
C LYS A 105 -2.08 -2.96 11.50
N TRP A 106 -2.43 -4.00 12.24
CA TRP A 106 -2.75 -5.30 11.68
C TRP A 106 -4.21 -5.40 11.26
N LYS A 107 -4.46 -6.14 10.18
CA LYS A 107 -5.81 -6.45 9.70
C LYS A 107 -5.86 -7.88 9.18
N MET A 108 -6.94 -8.58 9.48
CA MET A 108 -7.29 -9.83 8.82
C MET A 108 -8.13 -9.49 7.60
N VAL A 109 -7.71 -9.99 6.44
CA VAL A 109 -8.38 -9.78 5.16
C VAL A 109 -9.09 -11.09 4.79
N PRO A 110 -10.45 -11.12 4.81
CA PRO A 110 -11.20 -12.33 4.50
C PRO A 110 -11.13 -12.61 2.99
N HIS A 111 -11.39 -13.84 2.61
CA HIS A 111 -11.55 -14.27 1.21
C HIS A 111 -10.29 -14.22 0.34
N HIS A 112 -9.17 -13.73 0.87
CA HIS A 112 -7.89 -13.76 0.17
C HIS A 112 -6.95 -14.79 0.81
N ARG A 113 -6.00 -15.31 0.04
CA ARG A 113 -4.94 -16.19 0.55
C ARG A 113 -3.57 -15.67 0.17
N LEU A 114 -2.63 -15.86 1.10
CA LEU A 114 -1.22 -15.80 0.79
C LEU A 114 -0.83 -17.03 -0.01
N PHE A 115 -0.01 -16.84 -1.05
CA PHE A 115 0.68 -17.92 -1.73
C PHE A 115 2.10 -17.49 -2.13
N PHE A 116 2.94 -18.46 -2.50
CA PHE A 116 4.29 -18.17 -2.96
C PHE A 116 4.56 -18.78 -4.33
N GLY A 117 5.08 -17.98 -5.23
CA GLY A 117 5.46 -18.43 -6.56
C GLY A 117 6.48 -17.49 -7.17
N PHE A 118 6.73 -17.68 -8.46
CA PHE A 118 7.68 -16.88 -9.25
C PHE A 118 9.14 -16.99 -8.74
N ASN A 119 10.04 -17.33 -9.65
CA ASN A 119 11.48 -17.21 -9.44
C ASN A 119 12.15 -17.19 -10.81
N ASP A 120 11.93 -16.11 -11.57
CA ASP A 120 12.68 -15.95 -12.81
C ASP A 120 14.03 -15.24 -12.59
N ASN A 121 14.22 -14.48 -11.49
CA ASN A 121 15.52 -13.87 -11.22
C ASN A 121 15.75 -13.29 -9.80
N THR A 122 15.13 -13.82 -8.73
CA THR A 122 15.28 -13.19 -7.40
C THR A 122 16.32 -13.85 -6.50
N ARG A 123 17.13 -12.96 -5.92
CA ARG A 123 18.45 -13.15 -5.30
C ARG A 123 18.47 -13.97 -4.00
N ASP A 124 17.30 -14.48 -3.56
CA ASP A 124 17.12 -15.29 -2.35
C ASP A 124 16.76 -16.77 -2.65
N LYS A 125 16.80 -17.17 -3.94
CA LYS A 125 16.51 -18.54 -4.44
C LYS A 125 15.14 -19.13 -4.00
N GLY A 126 14.24 -18.32 -3.46
CA GLY A 126 12.92 -18.72 -2.96
C GLY A 126 11.78 -18.01 -3.70
N GLY A 127 10.56 -18.50 -3.51
CA GLY A 127 9.34 -17.89 -4.05
C GLY A 127 8.99 -16.58 -3.36
N LEU A 128 8.43 -15.65 -4.13
CA LEU A 128 7.91 -14.37 -3.66
C LEU A 128 6.49 -14.53 -3.11
N ALA A 129 6.17 -13.77 -2.07
CA ALA A 129 4.81 -13.73 -1.52
C ALA A 129 3.86 -12.98 -2.45
N PHE A 130 2.66 -13.52 -2.64
CA PHE A 130 1.55 -12.88 -3.35
C PHE A 130 0.24 -13.04 -2.57
N LEU A 131 -0.63 -12.05 -2.67
CA LEU A 131 -2.01 -12.14 -2.18
C LEU A 131 -2.94 -12.42 -3.35
N ASP A 132 -3.67 -13.51 -3.27
CA ASP A 132 -4.56 -13.95 -4.33
C ASP A 132 -5.76 -13.02 -4.46
N PHE A 133 -5.89 -12.34 -5.60
CA PHE A 133 -7.02 -11.47 -5.92
C PHE A 133 -8.30 -12.26 -6.27
N VAL A 134 -8.21 -13.58 -6.44
CA VAL A 134 -9.39 -14.44 -6.60
C VAL A 134 -9.95 -14.79 -5.23
N ASN A 135 -11.18 -14.34 -4.99
CA ASN A 135 -11.90 -14.58 -3.75
C ASN A 135 -12.10 -16.08 -3.48
N ASN A 136 -11.78 -16.51 -2.26
CA ASN A 136 -12.01 -17.83 -1.73
C ASN A 136 -12.59 -17.74 -0.32
N LYS A 137 -13.88 -18.03 -0.18
CA LYS A 137 -14.64 -17.86 1.07
C LYS A 137 -14.04 -18.58 2.28
N SER A 138 -13.28 -19.66 2.07
CA SER A 138 -12.65 -20.46 3.13
C SER A 138 -11.29 -19.92 3.61
N LYS A 139 -10.76 -18.89 2.94
CA LYS A 139 -9.41 -18.38 3.17
C LYS A 139 -9.43 -17.00 3.82
N ARG A 140 -8.31 -16.68 4.44
CA ARG A 140 -7.99 -15.38 5.03
C ARG A 140 -6.50 -15.12 4.95
N ALA A 141 -6.14 -13.86 4.89
CA ALA A 141 -4.77 -13.39 4.99
C ALA A 141 -4.61 -12.42 6.16
N TYR A 142 -3.39 -12.31 6.66
CA TYR A 142 -3.03 -11.34 7.68
C TYR A 142 -2.13 -10.31 7.01
N VAL A 143 -2.47 -9.04 7.17
CA VAL A 143 -1.71 -7.94 6.61
C VAL A 143 -1.31 -6.96 7.70
N ARG A 144 -0.15 -6.35 7.55
CA ARG A 144 0.19 -5.13 8.27
C ARG A 144 0.02 -3.95 7.32
N MET A 145 -0.83 -3.02 7.70
CA MET A 145 -1.13 -1.82 6.92
C MET A 145 -0.31 -0.66 7.45
N TYR A 146 0.22 0.15 6.54
CA TYR A 146 0.94 1.39 6.82
C TYR A 146 0.16 2.56 6.21
N LEU A 147 -0.14 3.58 7.00
CA LEU A 147 -0.76 4.81 6.52
C LEU A 147 0.35 5.72 6.00
N ILE A 148 0.35 5.93 4.69
CA ILE A 148 1.38 6.69 3.97
C ILE A 148 0.72 7.66 3.01
N ILE A 149 1.47 8.66 2.55
CA ILE A 149 1.01 9.50 1.45
C ILE A 149 1.07 8.73 0.13
N PHE A 150 0.22 9.12 -0.81
CA PHE A 150 0.04 8.44 -2.09
C PHE A 150 1.31 8.44 -2.95
N ASP A 151 2.12 9.48 -2.82
CA ASP A 151 3.41 9.55 -3.52
C ASP A 151 4.40 8.51 -2.98
N GLN A 152 4.42 8.25 -1.67
CA GLN A 152 5.21 7.16 -1.08
C GLN A 152 4.72 5.79 -1.58
N PHE A 153 3.41 5.59 -1.73
CA PHE A 153 2.88 4.37 -2.33
C PHE A 153 3.37 4.19 -3.77
N ASN A 154 3.36 5.26 -4.57
CA ASN A 154 3.88 5.25 -5.94
C ASN A 154 5.39 5.00 -6.01
N ASP A 155 6.15 5.57 -5.07
CA ASP A 155 7.59 5.34 -4.97
C ASP A 155 7.88 3.86 -4.66
N ILE A 156 7.14 3.24 -3.73
CA ILE A 156 7.25 1.81 -3.45
C ILE A 156 6.84 0.97 -4.67
N LEU A 157 5.76 1.35 -5.36
CA LEU A 157 5.30 0.68 -6.57
C LEU A 157 6.36 0.70 -7.68
N LEU A 158 7.08 1.82 -7.83
CA LEU A 158 8.21 1.99 -8.75
C LEU A 158 9.43 1.18 -8.30
N GLN A 159 9.77 1.16 -7.02
CA GLN A 159 10.89 0.37 -6.52
C GLN A 159 10.65 -1.14 -6.72
N LEU A 160 9.40 -1.59 -6.64
CA LEU A 160 9.02 -2.99 -6.84
C LEU A 160 8.81 -3.36 -8.32
N ASN A 161 8.74 -2.38 -9.23
CA ASN A 161 8.47 -2.61 -10.65
C ASN A 161 9.11 -1.57 -11.58
N ASN A 162 9.64 -2.01 -12.73
CA ASN A 162 10.20 -1.08 -13.70
C ASN A 162 9.11 -0.22 -14.38
N ARG A 163 9.01 1.05 -13.97
CA ARG A 163 8.16 2.14 -14.51
C ARG A 163 6.65 1.91 -14.43
N ILE A 164 5.98 2.58 -13.49
CA ILE A 164 4.53 2.55 -13.35
C ILE A 164 3.96 3.96 -13.22
N LEU A 165 2.83 4.21 -13.88
CA LEU A 165 1.95 5.35 -13.63
C LEU A 165 0.72 4.80 -12.88
N PHE A 166 0.55 5.16 -11.62
CA PHE A 166 -0.68 4.91 -10.86
C PHE A 166 -1.14 6.24 -10.25
N ASN A 167 -2.22 6.78 -10.80
CA ASN A 167 -2.70 8.12 -10.48
C ASN A 167 -4.07 8.06 -9.76
N LEU A 168 -4.62 9.24 -9.43
CA LEU A 168 -5.90 9.32 -8.72
C LEU A 168 -7.09 8.73 -9.51
N THR A 169 -7.08 8.77 -10.84
CA THR A 169 -8.13 8.12 -11.66
C THR A 169 -8.03 6.59 -11.62
N ASP A 170 -6.83 6.06 -11.41
CA ASP A 170 -6.62 4.63 -11.20
C ASP A 170 -7.16 4.16 -9.84
N ILE A 171 -7.20 5.03 -8.82
CA ILE A 171 -7.87 4.74 -7.54
C ILE A 171 -9.37 4.50 -7.74
N VAL A 172 -10.03 5.31 -8.58
CA VAL A 172 -11.45 5.10 -8.90
C VAL A 172 -11.63 3.75 -9.59
N SER A 173 -10.82 3.49 -10.61
CA SER A 173 -10.86 2.26 -11.40
C SER A 173 -10.62 1.00 -10.54
N VAL A 174 -9.62 1.02 -9.65
CA VAL A 174 -9.29 -0.14 -8.81
C VAL A 174 -10.36 -0.40 -7.74
N LYS A 175 -11.07 0.63 -7.27
CA LYS A 175 -12.21 0.46 -6.35
C LYS A 175 -13.37 -0.27 -7.01
N GLU A 176 -13.63 0.02 -8.29
CA GLU A 176 -14.71 -0.62 -9.06
C GLU A 176 -14.35 -2.06 -9.47
N GLN A 177 -13.10 -2.27 -9.89
CA GLN A 177 -12.65 -3.55 -10.46
C GLN A 177 -12.03 -4.49 -9.41
N ASN A 178 -11.86 -4.04 -8.17
CA ASN A 178 -11.09 -4.63 -7.07
C ASN A 178 -9.59 -4.82 -7.34
N HIS A 179 -9.14 -4.83 -8.58
CA HIS A 179 -7.72 -4.81 -8.93
C HIS A 179 -7.48 -4.18 -10.31
N LEU A 180 -6.27 -3.67 -10.51
CA LEU A 180 -5.84 -3.03 -11.74
C LEU A 180 -4.38 -3.41 -12.02
N THR A 181 -4.10 -3.94 -13.21
CA THR A 181 -2.72 -4.19 -13.66
C THR A 181 -2.10 -2.89 -14.15
N VAL A 182 -0.94 -2.56 -13.61
CA VAL A 182 -0.28 -1.25 -13.73
C VAL A 182 1.13 -1.40 -14.31
N GLY A 183 1.48 -0.56 -15.28
CA GLY A 183 2.79 -0.59 -15.94
C GLY A 183 3.04 -1.79 -16.87
N PRO A 184 4.29 -1.98 -17.36
CA PRO A 184 4.63 -3.06 -18.27
C PRO A 184 4.57 -4.44 -17.58
N LEU A 185 4.36 -5.49 -18.39
CA LEU A 185 4.13 -6.87 -17.94
C LEU A 185 5.33 -7.56 -17.24
N THR A 186 6.43 -6.85 -17.00
CA THR A 186 7.73 -7.43 -16.60
C THR A 186 8.00 -7.42 -15.09
N GLY A 187 7.23 -6.68 -14.29
CA GLY A 187 7.34 -6.68 -12.83
C GLY A 187 6.53 -7.78 -12.14
N ALA A 188 7.03 -8.33 -11.03
CA ALA A 188 6.34 -9.37 -10.27
C ALA A 188 5.12 -8.83 -9.48
N TYR A 189 5.10 -7.53 -9.16
CA TYR A 189 4.09 -6.86 -8.32
C TYR A 189 3.32 -5.79 -9.11
N ASN A 190 3.00 -6.07 -10.38
CA ASN A 190 2.38 -5.13 -11.31
C ASN A 190 0.84 -5.13 -11.29
N ASN A 191 0.20 -5.57 -10.21
CA ASN A 191 -1.25 -5.51 -10.05
C ASN A 191 -1.61 -4.90 -8.70
N VAL A 192 -2.20 -3.71 -8.71
CA VAL A 192 -2.74 -3.05 -7.52
C VAL A 192 -4.09 -3.69 -7.19
N MET A 193 -4.33 -4.03 -5.93
CA MET A 193 -5.58 -4.59 -5.45
C MET A 193 -6.15 -3.71 -4.34
N TYR A 194 -7.46 -3.46 -4.42
CA TYR A 194 -8.24 -2.75 -3.43
C TYR A 194 -8.85 -3.74 -2.42
N LEU A 195 -8.68 -3.44 -1.12
CA LEU A 195 -9.12 -4.30 -0.01
C LEU A 195 -10.22 -3.67 0.86
N GLY A 196 -10.92 -2.67 0.31
CA GLY A 196 -11.90 -1.87 1.04
C GLY A 196 -11.30 -0.58 1.61
N THR A 197 -11.98 0.01 2.57
CA THR A 197 -11.53 1.22 3.28
C THR A 197 -11.24 0.95 4.76
N GLU A 198 -10.48 1.85 5.36
CA GLU A 198 -10.31 1.98 6.79
C GLU A 198 -10.40 3.47 7.13
N ARG A 199 -11.46 3.88 7.85
CA ARG A 199 -11.78 5.30 8.10
C ARG A 199 -11.83 6.11 6.79
N ASP A 200 -12.55 5.59 5.80
CA ASP A 200 -12.71 6.16 4.44
C ASP A 200 -11.44 6.30 3.59
N ILE A 201 -10.28 5.90 4.13
CA ILE A 201 -9.01 5.84 3.40
C ILE A 201 -8.91 4.49 2.67
N PRO A 202 -8.58 4.46 1.37
CA PRO A 202 -8.50 3.21 0.61
C PRO A 202 -7.35 2.33 1.10
N ILE A 203 -7.62 1.02 1.18
CA ILE A 203 -6.60 0.02 1.46
C ILE A 203 -6.15 -0.57 0.13
N LEU A 204 -4.89 -0.34 -0.21
CA LEU A 204 -4.26 -0.82 -1.43
C LEU A 204 -3.17 -1.82 -1.09
N THR A 205 -2.96 -2.79 -1.96
CA THR A 205 -1.80 -3.69 -1.93
C THR A 205 -1.32 -3.96 -3.34
N LEU A 206 -0.11 -4.47 -3.47
CA LEU A 206 0.45 -4.94 -4.74
C LEU A 206 0.42 -6.46 -4.77
N THR A 207 0.25 -7.07 -5.94
CA THR A 207 0.29 -8.52 -6.16
C THR A 207 0.67 -8.84 -7.62
N CYS A 208 0.72 -10.12 -7.98
CA CYS A 208 1.04 -10.55 -9.35
C CYS A 208 -0.11 -10.28 -10.33
N SER A 209 0.22 -10.04 -11.60
CA SER A 209 -0.79 -9.95 -12.68
C SER A 209 -1.62 -11.23 -12.84
N PRO A 210 -2.83 -11.11 -13.45
CA PRO A 210 -3.63 -12.28 -13.81
C PRO A 210 -2.93 -13.31 -14.71
N SER A 211 -2.08 -12.83 -15.62
CA SER A 211 -1.27 -13.70 -16.49
C SER A 211 -0.25 -14.51 -15.68
N ALA A 212 0.49 -13.87 -14.77
CA ALA A 212 1.43 -14.55 -13.90
C ALA A 212 0.72 -15.58 -13.01
N ARG A 213 -0.41 -15.21 -12.41
CA ARG A 213 -1.25 -16.13 -11.63
C ARG A 213 -1.69 -17.36 -12.44
N LYS A 214 -2.15 -17.17 -13.69
CA LYS A 214 -2.58 -18.29 -14.57
C LYS A 214 -1.42 -19.24 -14.87
N LYS A 215 -0.23 -18.71 -15.14
CA LYS A 215 1.00 -19.52 -15.34
C LYS A 215 1.40 -20.27 -14.08
N MET A 216 1.20 -19.66 -12.90
CA MET A 216 1.46 -20.33 -11.62
C MET A 216 0.47 -21.46 -11.32
N LYS A 217 -0.81 -21.24 -11.66
CA LYS A 217 -1.85 -22.24 -11.50
C LYS A 217 -1.69 -23.43 -12.43
N SER A 218 -1.20 -23.23 -13.67
CA SER A 218 -1.07 -24.31 -14.64
C SER A 218 0.01 -25.33 -14.28
N LYS A 219 0.93 -25.02 -13.35
CA LYS A 219 2.09 -25.85 -12.95
C LYS A 219 3.09 -26.19 -14.05
N TRP A 220 2.75 -25.96 -15.32
CA TRP A 220 3.59 -26.25 -16.49
C TRP A 220 4.67 -25.20 -16.74
N VAL A 221 4.45 -23.95 -16.31
CA VAL A 221 5.34 -22.83 -16.65
C VAL A 221 6.06 -22.27 -15.43
N TYR A 222 5.37 -22.09 -14.28
CA TYR A 222 5.99 -21.61 -13.04
C TYR A 222 5.32 -22.24 -11.81
N PRO A 223 5.81 -23.35 -11.24
CA PRO A 223 5.18 -23.94 -10.06
C PRO A 223 5.21 -22.97 -8.86
N LEU A 224 4.30 -23.19 -7.90
CA LEU A 224 4.43 -22.60 -6.57
C LEU A 224 5.82 -22.92 -6.02
N ASN A 225 6.47 -21.93 -5.41
CA ASN A 225 7.85 -22.04 -4.95
C ASN A 225 7.92 -21.66 -3.47
N LYS A 226 8.63 -22.46 -2.67
CA LYS A 226 8.81 -22.17 -1.25
C LYS A 226 9.64 -20.90 -1.07
N PRO A 227 9.33 -20.02 -0.11
CA PRO A 227 10.21 -18.90 0.21
C PRO A 227 11.56 -19.41 0.74
N SER A 228 12.57 -18.55 0.72
CA SER A 228 13.85 -18.84 1.37
C SER A 228 13.67 -18.98 2.89
N LYS A 229 14.69 -19.52 3.57
CA LYS A 229 14.70 -19.60 5.03
C LYS A 229 14.63 -18.20 5.67
N ALA A 230 15.46 -17.26 5.20
CA ALA A 230 15.52 -15.90 5.72
C ALA A 230 14.20 -15.14 5.49
N TYR A 231 13.64 -15.24 4.28
CA TYR A 231 12.36 -14.63 3.91
C TYR A 231 11.22 -15.12 4.83
N LYS A 232 11.16 -16.44 5.05
CA LYS A 232 10.20 -17.05 5.95
C LYS A 232 10.38 -16.59 7.40
N GLU A 233 11.62 -16.51 7.89
CA GLU A 233 11.92 -16.11 9.27
C GLU A 233 11.47 -14.68 9.55
N ILE A 234 11.67 -13.74 8.61
CA ILE A 234 11.16 -12.36 8.72
C ILE A 234 9.64 -12.35 8.84
N MET A 235 8.94 -13.09 7.98
CA MET A 235 7.48 -13.15 8.01
C MET A 235 6.95 -13.77 9.31
N VAL A 236 7.55 -14.87 9.76
CA VAL A 236 7.17 -15.53 11.02
C VAL A 236 7.35 -14.58 12.19
N LYS A 237 8.51 -13.92 12.28
CA LYS A 237 8.80 -12.94 13.32
C LYS A 237 7.78 -11.81 13.33
N ALA A 238 7.47 -11.22 12.17
CA ALA A 238 6.49 -10.15 12.05
C ALA A 238 5.09 -10.57 12.53
N LEU A 239 4.62 -11.76 12.13
CA LEU A 239 3.29 -12.27 12.53
C LEU A 239 3.19 -12.51 14.05
N VAL A 240 4.27 -12.97 14.68
CA VAL A 240 4.36 -13.19 16.13
C VAL A 240 4.41 -11.87 16.89
N GLU A 241 5.30 -10.95 16.49
CA GLU A 241 5.40 -9.60 17.08
C GLU A 241 4.09 -8.83 16.96
N GLY A 242 3.39 -9.00 15.83
CA GLY A 242 2.07 -8.46 15.58
C GLY A 242 0.95 -9.12 16.38
N LYS A 243 1.22 -10.13 17.21
CA LYS A 243 0.23 -10.91 17.96
C LYS A 243 -0.88 -11.52 17.08
N GLN A 244 -0.58 -11.80 15.82
CA GLN A 244 -1.57 -12.38 14.90
C GLN A 244 -1.70 -13.89 15.10
N MET A 245 -0.64 -14.54 15.58
CA MET A 245 -0.59 -15.97 15.86
C MET A 245 0.65 -16.32 16.69
N SER A 246 0.66 -17.53 17.27
CA SER A 246 1.86 -18.10 17.90
C SER A 246 2.95 -18.39 16.87
N GLU A 247 4.19 -18.58 17.30
CA GLU A 247 5.30 -18.92 16.40
C GLU A 247 5.03 -20.22 15.62
N LYS A 248 4.46 -21.23 16.28
CA LYS A 248 4.03 -22.46 15.63
C LYS A 248 2.97 -22.18 14.56
N GLY A 249 1.95 -21.39 14.89
CA GLY A 249 0.90 -20.99 13.96
C GLY A 249 1.43 -20.20 12.75
N ALA A 250 2.38 -19.28 12.97
CA ALA A 250 3.04 -18.52 11.91
C ALA A 250 3.83 -19.41 10.95
N LYS A 251 4.60 -20.36 11.49
CA LYS A 251 5.33 -21.34 10.69
C LYS A 251 4.37 -22.19 9.85
N GLU A 252 3.27 -22.64 10.44
CA GLU A 252 2.23 -23.42 9.74
C GLU A 252 1.54 -22.61 8.65
N TYR A 253 1.15 -21.36 8.94
CA TYR A 253 0.51 -20.45 7.99
C TYR A 253 1.38 -20.21 6.75
N VAL A 254 2.65 -19.84 6.94
CA VAL A 254 3.59 -19.61 5.83
C VAL A 254 3.89 -20.92 5.08
N ASN A 255 4.02 -22.05 5.79
CA ASN A 255 4.27 -23.34 5.16
C ASN A 255 3.10 -23.84 4.29
N LYS A 256 1.88 -23.56 4.71
CA LYS A 256 0.67 -23.97 3.99
C LYS A 256 0.53 -23.22 2.66
N ALA A 257 0.93 -21.95 2.63
CA ALA A 257 0.77 -21.05 1.48
C ALA A 257 1.55 -21.46 0.20
N TYR A 258 2.60 -22.27 0.29
CA TYR A 258 3.31 -22.81 -0.89
C TYR A 258 3.05 -24.30 -1.15
N LYS A 259 2.26 -24.96 -0.30
CA LYS A 259 1.88 -26.38 -0.45
C LYS A 259 0.48 -26.56 -1.05
N GLU A 260 -0.42 -25.60 -0.83
CA GLU A 260 -1.79 -25.66 -1.36
C GLU A 260 -1.85 -25.23 -2.83
N PRO A 261 -2.48 -26.02 -3.73
CA PRO A 261 -2.65 -25.64 -5.14
C PRO A 261 -3.46 -24.34 -5.34
N LEU A 262 -3.19 -23.62 -6.44
CA LEU A 262 -3.91 -22.40 -6.83
C LEU A 262 -5.29 -22.63 -7.47
#